data_AF-A0AAJ7IY45-F1
#
_entry.id   AF-A0AAJ7IY45-F1
#
_cell.length_a   1.000
_cell.length_b   1.000
_cell.length_c   1.000
_cell.angle_alpha   90.00
_cell.angle_beta   90.00
_cell.angle_gamma   90.00
#
_symmetry.space_group_name_H-M   'P 1'
#
loop_
_entity.id
_entity.type
_entity.pdbx_description
1 polymer ?
#
loop_
_entity_poly.entity_id
_entity_poly.type
_entity_poly.pdbx_seq_one_letter_code
_entity_poly.pdbx_strand_id
1 'polypeptide(L)'
;MLPLAAILLGNDYVKRGTFTKFFRHMDMNRISGKRYRERMIEATFMWLSKYNLDTAITRILITLPEPSRRSTLDLIEDNINSYIKTSAEILTSLRFPRDYITFVKTLHLSRSFKFHGDISVLKCTKQAYEEEEDEIRMEEDYDVCEVMSTINESLPQNKAIDNLPEWFVNEYHLGKFPSYFIDLIVHRLYICRIQIENDDYPSSSVTSLKIVSVIFGFLKSAIKGEVRYMRYVIRDQNRIVIRELQCIETVNCCKLPSLTNLRKIPLSLRREILNETLGINDADGIKELPPEWRLYFGCIKYWIREQEPFVFHKSNVYAICIGMIFHIIDSKIGLYRRTDTLEKRKGQVIEAIKQKRANDYQPYYTTN
;
A
#
# COMPACT_ATOMS: atom_id res chain seq x y z
N MET A 1 -2.59 17.58 -21.00
CA MET A 1 -2.82 18.55 -19.91
C MET A 1 -2.76 17.91 -18.53
N LEU A 2 -3.48 16.82 -18.24
CA LEU A 2 -3.44 16.18 -16.91
C LEU A 2 -2.03 15.80 -16.40
N PRO A 3 -1.12 15.22 -17.22
CA PRO A 3 0.26 14.97 -16.80
C PRO A 3 1.00 16.23 -16.37
N LEU A 4 0.81 17.35 -17.08
CA LEU A 4 1.42 18.63 -16.74
C LEU A 4 0.87 19.20 -15.43
N ALA A 5 -0.43 19.02 -15.15
CA ALA A 5 -1.02 19.38 -13.87
C ALA A 5 -0.37 18.60 -12.70
N ALA A 6 -0.19 17.29 -12.86
CA ALA A 6 0.45 16.44 -11.85
C ALA A 6 1.91 16.86 -11.59
N ILE A 7 2.66 17.19 -12.66
CA ILE A 7 4.04 17.69 -12.57
C ILE A 7 4.09 19.01 -11.79
N LEU A 8 3.20 19.97 -12.11
CA LEU A 8 3.17 21.29 -11.47
C LEU A 8 2.83 21.20 -9.98
N LEU A 9 1.86 20.38 -9.61
CA LEU A 9 1.43 20.20 -8.20
C LEU A 9 2.42 19.36 -7.37
N GLY A 10 3.38 18.70 -8.03
CA GLY A 10 4.25 17.69 -7.46
C GLY A 10 3.64 16.29 -7.57
N ASN A 11 4.47 15.32 -7.92
CA ASN A 11 4.13 13.91 -8.04
C ASN A 11 5.30 13.05 -7.53
N ASP A 12 5.22 11.74 -7.69
CA ASP A 12 6.25 10.79 -7.22
C ASP A 12 7.63 11.01 -7.87
N TYR A 13 7.72 11.79 -8.95
CA TYR A 13 8.95 12.09 -9.70
C TYR A 13 9.39 13.56 -9.57
N VAL A 14 8.51 14.45 -9.10
CA VAL A 14 8.73 15.90 -9.04
C VAL A 14 8.37 16.39 -7.65
N LYS A 15 9.37 16.87 -6.92
CA LYS A 15 9.20 17.37 -5.55
C LYS A 15 8.18 18.50 -5.51
N ARG A 16 7.40 18.52 -4.43
CA ARG A 16 6.51 19.63 -4.13
C ARG A 16 7.35 20.91 -4.00
N GLY A 17 6.96 21.95 -4.72
CA GLY A 17 7.66 23.23 -4.72
C GLY A 17 8.70 23.44 -5.83
N THR A 18 8.97 22.42 -6.67
CA THR A 18 9.81 22.60 -7.88
C THR A 18 9.33 23.77 -8.76
N PHE A 19 8.02 24.00 -8.82
CA PHE A 19 7.38 25.06 -9.60
C PHE A 19 6.87 26.24 -8.76
N THR A 20 7.34 26.43 -7.51
CA THR A 20 6.88 27.54 -6.64
C THR A 20 7.07 28.91 -7.31
N LYS A 21 8.20 29.12 -7.99
CA LYS A 21 8.48 30.37 -8.72
C LYS A 21 7.42 30.65 -9.79
N PHE A 22 6.98 29.62 -10.52
CA PHE A 22 5.91 29.75 -11.50
C PHE A 22 4.56 30.12 -10.83
N PHE A 23 4.21 29.48 -9.71
CA PHE A 23 2.96 29.79 -9.00
C PHE A 23 2.89 31.21 -8.43
N ARG A 24 4.04 31.79 -8.03
CA ARG A 24 4.10 33.22 -7.62
C ARG A 24 3.58 34.15 -8.72
N HIS A 25 3.85 33.84 -9.99
CA HIS A 25 3.42 34.63 -11.15
C HIS A 25 1.95 34.44 -11.52
N MET A 26 1.28 33.43 -10.96
CA MET A 26 -0.11 33.12 -11.26
C MET A 26 -1.08 33.93 -10.38
N ASP A 27 -0.57 34.95 -9.67
CA ASP A 27 -1.29 35.84 -8.74
C ASP A 27 -2.00 35.07 -7.61
N MET A 28 -1.31 34.04 -7.11
CA MET A 28 -1.80 33.08 -6.11
C MET A 28 -1.58 33.55 -4.68
N ASN A 29 -1.09 34.77 -4.49
CA ASN A 29 -0.72 35.41 -3.21
C ASN A 29 -1.90 35.55 -2.22
N ARG A 30 -3.13 35.22 -2.64
CA ARG A 30 -4.34 35.26 -1.81
C ARG A 30 -4.81 33.89 -1.31
N ILE A 31 -4.12 32.82 -1.68
CA ILE A 31 -4.46 31.47 -1.28
C ILE A 31 -3.66 31.15 -0.02
N SER A 32 -4.24 31.43 1.14
CA SER A 32 -3.72 31.03 2.45
C SER A 32 -4.80 30.31 3.27
N GLY A 33 -4.38 29.50 4.25
CA GLY A 33 -5.25 28.81 5.20
C GLY A 33 -5.60 27.36 4.85
N LYS A 34 -6.48 26.75 5.66
CA LYS A 34 -6.81 25.31 5.69
C LYS A 34 -7.24 24.67 4.36
N ARG A 35 -7.59 25.46 3.33
CA ARG A 35 -7.97 24.99 1.98
C ARG A 35 -6.94 25.31 0.89
N TYR A 36 -5.70 25.59 1.29
CA TYR A 36 -4.61 25.91 0.36
C TYR A 36 -4.50 24.89 -0.77
N ARG A 37 -4.47 23.59 -0.43
CA ARG A 37 -4.28 22.50 -1.40
C ARG A 37 -5.40 22.42 -2.43
N GLU A 38 -6.65 22.51 -2.00
CA GLU A 38 -7.82 22.46 -2.89
C GLU A 38 -7.82 23.63 -3.87
N ARG A 39 -7.55 24.84 -3.36
CA ARG A 39 -7.46 26.06 -4.17
C ARG A 39 -6.28 26.05 -5.14
N MET A 40 -5.14 25.49 -4.74
CA MET A 40 -3.98 25.30 -5.62
C MET A 40 -4.30 24.35 -6.78
N ILE A 41 -5.01 23.25 -6.51
CA ILE A 41 -5.44 22.30 -7.52
C ILE A 41 -6.41 22.99 -8.49
N GLU A 42 -7.44 23.65 -7.98
CA GLU A 42 -8.44 24.38 -8.77
C GLU A 42 -7.80 25.43 -9.69
N ALA A 43 -6.95 26.28 -9.14
CA ALA A 43 -6.28 27.32 -9.91
C ALA A 43 -5.33 26.75 -10.98
N THR A 44 -4.61 25.66 -10.68
CA THR A 44 -3.77 24.98 -11.65
C THR A 44 -4.59 24.49 -12.84
N PHE A 45 -5.75 23.86 -12.58
CA PHE A 45 -6.66 23.42 -13.64
C PHE A 45 -7.28 24.58 -14.41
N MET A 46 -7.72 25.64 -13.72
CA MET A 46 -8.24 26.84 -14.37
C MET A 46 -7.19 27.50 -15.26
N TRP A 47 -5.94 27.59 -14.83
CA TRP A 47 -4.86 28.14 -15.64
C TRP A 47 -4.55 27.26 -16.84
N LEU A 48 -4.40 25.95 -16.63
CA LEU A 48 -4.14 24.99 -17.71
C LEU A 48 -5.26 24.95 -18.75
N SER A 49 -6.52 25.18 -18.35
CA SER A 49 -7.66 25.18 -19.29
C SER A 49 -7.56 26.26 -20.38
N LYS A 50 -6.75 27.31 -20.17
CA LYS A 50 -6.58 28.44 -21.09
C LYS A 50 -5.54 28.18 -22.19
N TYR A 51 -4.78 27.08 -22.11
CA TYR A 51 -3.61 26.85 -22.94
C TYR A 51 -3.60 25.44 -23.53
N ASN A 52 -2.89 25.28 -24.65
CA ASN A 52 -2.47 23.96 -25.12
C ASN A 52 -1.11 23.59 -24.48
N LEU A 53 -0.64 22.36 -24.72
CA LEU A 53 0.52 21.83 -24.01
C LEU A 53 1.81 22.63 -24.28
N ASP A 54 2.11 22.93 -25.55
CA ASP A 54 3.29 23.73 -25.91
C ASP A 54 3.21 25.14 -25.32
N THR A 55 2.08 25.83 -25.47
CA THR A 55 1.93 27.20 -24.95
C THR A 55 1.99 27.26 -23.42
N ALA A 56 1.47 26.25 -22.72
CA ALA A 56 1.59 26.13 -21.26
C ALA A 56 3.06 25.94 -20.84
N ILE A 57 3.79 25.04 -21.51
CA ILE A 57 5.22 24.79 -21.24
C ILE A 57 6.04 26.04 -21.52
N THR A 58 5.80 26.74 -22.63
CA THR A 58 6.45 28.02 -22.95
C THR A 58 6.26 29.02 -21.81
N ARG A 59 5.03 29.19 -21.30
CA ARG A 59 4.75 30.12 -20.20
C ARG A 59 5.42 29.72 -18.90
N ILE A 60 5.54 28.43 -18.61
CA ILE A 60 6.29 27.93 -17.45
C ILE A 60 7.79 28.26 -17.61
N LEU A 61 8.40 27.93 -18.75
CA LEU A 61 9.82 28.13 -19.00
C LEU A 61 10.23 29.62 -19.01
N ILE A 62 9.35 30.52 -19.42
CA ILE A 62 9.59 31.97 -19.37
C ILE A 62 9.77 32.47 -17.92
N THR A 63 9.19 31.79 -16.92
CA THR A 63 9.38 32.14 -15.49
C THR A 63 10.71 31.65 -14.91
N LEU A 64 11.50 30.89 -15.68
CA LEU A 64 12.74 30.25 -15.22
C LEU A 64 13.99 30.84 -15.89
N PRO A 65 15.15 30.78 -15.19
CA PRO A 65 16.42 31.25 -15.74
C PRO A 65 16.88 30.34 -16.84
N GLU A 66 17.50 30.94 -17.85
CA GLU A 66 17.95 30.25 -19.06
C GLU A 66 18.72 28.95 -18.77
N PRO A 67 19.66 28.89 -17.81
CA PRO A 67 20.37 27.66 -17.47
C PRO A 67 19.48 26.51 -16.99
N SER A 68 18.35 26.82 -16.35
CA SER A 68 17.44 25.82 -15.75
C SER A 68 16.31 25.40 -16.69
N ARG A 69 16.11 26.09 -17.83
CA ARG A 69 15.01 25.80 -18.74
C ARG A 69 15.15 24.43 -19.39
N ARG A 70 16.36 24.07 -19.80
CA ARG A 70 16.57 22.80 -20.50
C ARG A 70 16.29 21.61 -19.60
N SER A 71 16.88 21.58 -18.40
CA SER A 71 16.65 20.51 -17.43
C SER A 71 15.18 20.42 -17.00
N THR A 72 14.50 21.55 -16.84
CA THR A 72 13.06 21.56 -16.53
C THR A 72 12.21 21.05 -17.69
N LEU A 73 12.57 21.38 -18.94
CA LEU A 73 11.88 20.87 -20.11
C LEU A 73 12.06 19.36 -20.25
N ASP A 74 13.29 18.87 -20.11
CA ASP A 74 13.59 17.44 -20.16
C ASP A 74 12.80 16.69 -19.05
N LEU A 75 12.74 17.25 -17.84
CA LEU A 75 11.91 16.72 -16.73
C LEU A 75 10.42 16.64 -17.11
N ILE A 76 9.87 17.70 -17.71
CA ILE A 76 8.47 17.75 -18.13
C ILE A 76 8.19 16.72 -19.22
N GLU A 77 9.04 16.66 -20.25
CA GLU A 77 8.90 15.70 -21.35
C GLU A 77 8.99 14.25 -20.86
N ASP A 78 9.96 13.93 -20.01
CA ASP A 78 10.14 12.59 -19.45
C ASP A 78 8.92 12.16 -18.64
N ASN A 79 8.41 13.05 -17.78
CA ASN A 79 7.21 12.76 -16.99
C ASN A 79 5.98 12.58 -17.88
N ILE A 80 5.71 13.51 -18.81
CA ILE A 80 4.57 13.40 -19.74
C ILE A 80 4.65 12.09 -20.53
N ASN A 81 5.83 11.75 -21.05
CA ASN A 81 6.04 10.52 -21.81
C ASN A 81 5.90 9.26 -20.94
N SER A 82 6.25 9.29 -19.66
CA SER A 82 5.99 8.19 -18.72
C SER A 82 4.49 7.88 -18.60
N TYR A 83 3.65 8.92 -18.46
CA TYR A 83 2.19 8.75 -18.46
C TYR A 83 1.63 8.31 -19.82
N ILE A 84 2.23 8.72 -20.93
CA ILE A 84 1.79 8.29 -22.27
C ILE A 84 2.20 6.85 -22.56
N LYS A 85 3.38 6.41 -22.10
CA LYS A 85 3.96 5.09 -22.40
C LYS A 85 3.70 4.05 -21.31
N THR A 86 2.69 4.25 -20.47
CA THR A 86 2.36 3.33 -19.39
C THR A 86 2.13 1.91 -19.92
N SER A 87 2.61 0.91 -19.16
CA SER A 87 2.55 -0.50 -19.56
C SER A 87 1.12 -0.96 -19.81
N ALA A 88 0.87 -1.55 -20.98
CA ALA A 88 -0.40 -2.18 -21.32
C ALA A 88 -0.60 -3.55 -20.61
N GLU A 89 0.36 -4.01 -19.81
CA GLU A 89 0.29 -5.31 -19.14
C GLU A 89 -0.86 -5.40 -18.13
N ILE A 90 -1.26 -4.29 -17.52
CA ILE A 90 -2.42 -4.24 -16.61
C ILE A 90 -3.72 -4.66 -17.32
N LEU A 91 -3.82 -4.40 -18.64
CA LEU A 91 -5.00 -4.77 -19.43
C LEU A 91 -5.14 -6.29 -19.55
N THR A 92 -4.03 -7.04 -19.54
CA THR A 92 -4.05 -8.51 -19.50
C THR A 92 -4.76 -8.99 -18.24
N SER A 93 -4.44 -8.40 -17.10
CA SER A 93 -5.00 -8.76 -15.80
C SER A 93 -6.48 -8.38 -15.67
N LEU A 94 -6.89 -7.30 -16.34
CA LEU A 94 -8.29 -6.89 -16.47
C LEU A 94 -9.07 -7.70 -17.54
N ARG A 95 -8.46 -8.73 -18.13
CA ARG A 95 -9.06 -9.64 -19.13
C ARG A 95 -9.50 -8.98 -20.43
N PHE A 96 -8.80 -7.91 -20.85
CA PHE A 96 -9.03 -7.35 -22.18
C PHE A 96 -8.57 -8.31 -23.29
N PRO A 97 -9.20 -8.29 -24.48
CA PRO A 97 -8.78 -9.12 -25.61
C PRO A 97 -7.34 -8.82 -26.05
N ARG A 98 -6.59 -9.84 -26.50
CA ARG A 98 -5.19 -9.70 -26.94
C ARG A 98 -5.03 -8.68 -28.07
N ASP A 99 -5.99 -8.65 -29.01
CA ASP A 99 -5.95 -7.73 -30.14
C ASP A 99 -6.06 -6.27 -29.68
N TYR A 100 -6.89 -6.01 -28.67
CA TYR A 100 -7.00 -4.69 -28.05
C TYR A 100 -5.71 -4.28 -27.33
N ILE A 101 -5.08 -5.21 -26.61
CA ILE A 101 -3.79 -4.95 -25.93
C ILE A 101 -2.69 -4.63 -26.95
N THR A 102 -2.63 -5.36 -28.05
CA THR A 102 -1.67 -5.10 -29.14
C THR A 102 -1.92 -3.75 -29.80
N PHE A 103 -3.18 -3.40 -30.05
CA PHE A 103 -3.57 -2.08 -30.54
C PHE A 103 -3.13 -0.95 -29.59
N VAL A 104 -3.36 -1.11 -28.28
CA VAL A 104 -2.96 -0.13 -27.27
C VAL A 104 -1.44 0.01 -27.21
N LYS A 105 -0.69 -1.11 -27.23
CA LYS A 105 0.79 -1.09 -27.26
C LYS A 105 1.33 -0.36 -28.49
N THR A 106 0.78 -0.61 -29.67
CA THR A 106 1.20 0.06 -30.91
C THR A 106 0.85 1.55 -30.91
N LEU A 107 -0.32 1.91 -30.41
CA LEU A 107 -0.72 3.31 -30.24
C LEU A 107 0.24 4.07 -29.29
N HIS A 108 0.62 3.47 -28.16
CA HIS A 108 1.55 4.08 -27.21
C HIS A 108 2.98 4.23 -27.74
N LEU A 109 3.49 3.26 -28.53
CA LEU A 109 4.79 3.38 -29.18
C LEU A 109 4.83 4.54 -30.19
N SER A 110 3.71 4.82 -30.86
CA SER A 110 3.61 5.91 -31.85
C SER A 110 3.44 7.30 -31.23
N ARG A 111 3.03 7.38 -29.95
CA ARG A 111 2.77 8.65 -29.25
C ARG A 111 3.92 8.95 -28.30
N SER A 112 4.83 9.85 -28.70
CA SER A 112 5.69 10.57 -27.77
C SER A 112 5.42 12.06 -27.86
N PHE A 113 5.33 12.70 -26.70
CA PHE A 113 5.35 14.14 -26.63
C PHE A 113 6.79 14.65 -26.75
N LYS A 114 6.98 15.62 -27.63
CA LYS A 114 8.18 16.45 -27.71
C LYS A 114 7.71 17.89 -27.79
N PHE A 115 8.38 18.77 -27.08
CA PHE A 115 8.14 20.20 -27.17
C PHE A 115 8.73 20.75 -28.47
N HIS A 116 7.93 21.53 -29.20
CA HIS A 116 8.32 22.03 -30.53
C HIS A 116 8.74 23.51 -30.52
N GLY A 117 8.74 24.16 -29.35
CA GLY A 117 9.15 25.56 -29.22
C GLY A 117 10.67 25.72 -29.10
N ASP A 118 11.17 26.90 -29.50
CA ASP A 118 12.57 27.26 -29.31
C ASP A 118 12.78 27.90 -27.92
N ILE A 119 13.49 27.19 -27.04
CA ILE A 119 13.79 27.66 -25.68
C ILE A 119 14.82 28.79 -25.65
N SER A 120 15.63 28.95 -26.70
CA SER A 120 16.70 29.97 -26.77
C SER A 120 16.14 31.37 -27.01
N VAL A 121 14.97 31.46 -27.64
CA VAL A 121 14.31 32.74 -27.98
C VAL A 121 13.45 33.25 -26.82
N LEU A 122 13.26 32.46 -25.75
CA LEU A 122 12.42 32.83 -24.62
C LEU A 122 13.05 33.95 -23.80
N LYS A 123 12.47 35.16 -23.87
CA LYS A 123 12.86 36.27 -23.00
C LYS A 123 12.28 36.04 -21.61
N CYS A 124 13.13 36.04 -20.59
CA CYS A 124 12.63 35.92 -19.23
C CYS A 124 11.89 37.18 -18.81
N THR A 125 10.77 37.02 -18.11
CA THR A 125 10.09 38.12 -17.45
C THR A 125 10.96 38.63 -16.31
N LYS A 126 11.50 39.86 -16.42
CA LYS A 126 12.45 40.44 -15.46
C LYS A 126 11.92 40.57 -14.01
N GLN A 127 10.60 40.52 -13.81
CA GLN A 127 9.99 40.47 -12.47
C GLN A 127 10.29 39.15 -11.70
N ALA A 128 10.86 38.12 -12.34
CA ALA A 128 11.02 36.79 -11.76
C ALA A 128 12.28 36.57 -10.89
N TYR A 129 13.25 37.50 -10.89
CA TYR A 129 14.57 37.29 -10.27
C TYR A 129 14.92 38.20 -9.10
N GLU A 130 14.26 39.35 -8.96
CA GLU A 130 14.70 40.40 -8.03
C GLU A 130 13.90 40.46 -6.72
N GLU A 131 12.84 39.64 -6.56
CA GLU A 131 12.14 39.55 -5.28
C GLU A 131 12.89 38.60 -4.33
N GLU A 132 13.37 39.18 -3.22
CA GLU A 132 14.12 38.56 -2.12
C GLU A 132 13.56 37.21 -1.67
N GLU A 133 14.45 36.39 -1.09
CA GLU A 133 14.18 35.09 -0.46
C GLU A 133 13.25 35.18 0.75
N ASP A 134 12.06 35.75 0.61
CA ASP A 134 10.97 35.46 1.52
C ASP A 134 10.51 34.02 1.19
N GLU A 135 11.04 33.08 1.97
CA GLU A 135 10.50 31.74 2.11
C GLU A 135 9.04 31.88 2.54
N ILE A 136 8.12 31.90 1.56
CA ILE A 136 6.77 31.42 1.80
C ILE A 136 6.94 29.95 2.20
N ARG A 137 7.06 29.71 3.51
CA ARG A 137 6.83 28.40 4.10
C ARG A 137 5.42 28.03 3.69
N MET A 138 5.35 27.20 2.65
CA MET A 138 4.23 26.28 2.51
C MET A 138 4.11 25.66 3.90
N GLU A 139 2.95 25.78 4.57
CA GLU A 139 2.67 24.97 5.75
C GLU A 139 2.75 23.51 5.27
N GLU A 140 3.95 22.97 5.29
CA GLU A 140 4.21 21.56 5.24
C GLU A 140 3.69 21.05 6.59
N ASP A 141 2.83 20.05 6.57
CA ASP A 141 2.73 19.16 7.73
C ASP A 141 4.14 18.58 7.91
N TYR A 142 4.94 19.28 8.72
CA TYR A 142 6.39 19.08 8.87
C TYR A 142 6.73 17.62 9.19
N ASP A 143 5.83 16.94 9.90
CA ASP A 143 6.05 15.57 10.38
C ASP A 143 5.91 14.49 9.29
N VAL A 144 5.10 14.73 8.24
CA VAL A 144 4.86 13.75 7.17
C VAL A 144 5.81 13.95 5.99
N CYS A 145 6.17 15.21 5.70
CA CYS A 145 7.04 15.56 4.58
C CYS A 145 8.51 15.16 4.80
N GLU A 146 9.03 15.24 6.03
CA GLU A 146 10.42 14.85 6.31
C GLU A 146 10.63 13.34 6.13
N VAL A 147 9.71 12.51 6.62
CA VAL A 147 9.73 11.04 6.46
C VAL A 147 9.58 10.64 4.99
N MET A 148 8.68 11.28 4.22
CA MET A 148 8.54 11.02 2.79
C MET A 148 9.76 11.43 1.97
N SER A 149 10.46 12.50 2.38
CA SER A 149 11.66 12.97 1.69
C SER A 149 12.85 11.99 1.81
N THR A 150 12.95 11.25 2.93
CA THR A 150 13.96 10.19 3.17
C THR A 150 13.61 8.86 2.50
N ILE A 151 12.33 8.65 2.14
CA ILE A 151 11.86 7.47 1.41
C ILE A 151 12.22 7.55 -0.08
N ASN A 152 12.28 8.76 -0.64
CA ASN A 152 12.48 9.02 -2.07
C ASN A 152 13.91 8.76 -2.61
N GLU A 153 14.84 8.29 -1.78
CA GLU A 153 16.10 7.70 -2.26
C GLU A 153 15.86 6.26 -2.79
N SER A 154 15.08 6.13 -3.87
CA SER A 154 14.79 4.82 -4.47
C SER A 154 15.74 4.49 -5.63
N LEU A 155 16.21 3.25 -5.67
CA LEU A 155 16.84 2.62 -6.83
C LEU A 155 15.95 2.78 -8.09
N PRO A 156 16.52 2.75 -9.31
CA PRO A 156 15.75 2.75 -10.54
C PRO A 156 14.73 1.59 -10.56
N GLN A 157 13.44 1.96 -10.48
CA GLN A 157 12.25 1.11 -10.30
C GLN A 157 12.17 -0.10 -11.24
N ASN A 158 12.79 -0.04 -12.41
CA ASN A 158 12.55 -1.03 -13.47
C ASN A 158 13.39 -2.31 -13.38
N LYS A 159 14.54 -2.33 -12.68
CA LYS A 159 15.46 -3.50 -12.72
C LYS A 159 15.16 -4.61 -11.69
N ALA A 160 14.39 -4.31 -10.64
CA ALA A 160 14.05 -5.28 -9.59
C ALA A 160 12.86 -6.17 -9.99
N ILE A 161 11.98 -5.67 -10.86
CA ILE A 161 10.76 -6.35 -11.30
C ILE A 161 11.08 -7.47 -12.29
N ASP A 162 12.10 -7.30 -13.15
CA ASP A 162 12.51 -8.30 -14.16
C ASP A 162 12.88 -9.67 -13.58
N ASN A 163 13.28 -9.73 -12.32
CA ASN A 163 13.68 -10.97 -11.65
C ASN A 163 12.51 -11.73 -11.00
N LEU A 164 11.29 -11.17 -11.03
CA LEU A 164 10.15 -11.78 -10.35
C LEU A 164 9.59 -12.97 -11.15
N PRO A 165 9.15 -14.04 -10.47
CA PRO A 165 8.46 -15.13 -11.14
C PRO A 165 7.17 -14.67 -11.82
N GLU A 166 6.89 -15.16 -13.02
CA GLU A 166 5.69 -14.81 -13.79
C GLU A 166 4.40 -15.03 -12.99
N TRP A 167 4.33 -16.14 -12.24
CA TRP A 167 3.17 -16.43 -11.39
C TRP A 167 2.92 -15.36 -10.34
N PHE A 168 3.98 -14.75 -9.80
CA PHE A 168 3.88 -13.73 -8.76
C PHE A 168 3.37 -12.43 -9.34
N VAL A 169 3.94 -11.99 -10.47
CA VAL A 169 3.53 -10.78 -11.19
C VAL A 169 2.06 -10.88 -11.60
N ASN A 170 1.66 -12.00 -12.18
CA ASN A 170 0.28 -12.23 -12.61
C ASN A 170 -0.71 -12.16 -11.44
N GLU A 171 -0.39 -12.79 -10.31
CA GLU A 171 -1.28 -12.79 -9.14
C GLU A 171 -1.29 -11.45 -8.38
N TYR A 172 -0.16 -10.72 -8.38
CA TYR A 172 -0.11 -9.36 -7.86
C TYR A 172 -1.02 -8.43 -8.66
N HIS A 173 -0.96 -8.48 -9.99
CA HIS A 173 -1.85 -7.69 -10.84
C HIS A 173 -3.33 -8.08 -10.71
N LEU A 174 -3.63 -9.32 -10.27
CA LEU A 174 -4.98 -9.76 -9.92
C LEU A 174 -5.41 -9.34 -8.51
N GLY A 175 -4.58 -8.61 -7.76
CA GLY A 175 -4.88 -8.16 -6.40
C GLY A 175 -4.87 -9.29 -5.37
N LYS A 176 -4.21 -10.43 -5.64
CA LYS A 176 -4.14 -11.54 -4.68
C LYS A 176 -3.10 -11.32 -3.58
N PHE A 177 -2.21 -10.35 -3.74
CA PHE A 177 -1.17 -10.03 -2.77
C PHE A 177 -1.32 -8.60 -2.24
N PRO A 178 -0.84 -8.34 -1.01
CA PRO A 178 -0.77 -6.99 -0.49
C PRO A 178 0.12 -6.08 -1.34
N SER A 179 -0.28 -4.83 -1.51
CA SER A 179 0.49 -3.83 -2.28
C SER A 179 1.92 -3.67 -1.76
N TYR A 180 2.10 -3.72 -0.43
CA TYR A 180 3.38 -3.51 0.25
C TYR A 180 4.47 -4.52 -0.14
N PHE A 181 4.13 -5.64 -0.81
CA PHE A 181 5.14 -6.55 -1.31
C PHE A 181 6.05 -5.89 -2.35
N ILE A 182 5.49 -5.04 -3.22
CA ILE A 182 6.28 -4.28 -4.19
C ILE A 182 7.07 -3.19 -3.48
N ASP A 183 6.52 -2.54 -2.46
CA ASP A 183 7.25 -1.55 -1.65
C ASP A 183 8.48 -2.18 -0.99
N LEU A 184 8.35 -3.41 -0.49
CA LEU A 184 9.47 -4.18 0.05
C LEU A 184 10.54 -4.51 -1.00
N ILE A 185 10.14 -4.85 -2.23
CA ILE A 185 11.07 -5.21 -3.31
C ILE A 185 11.80 -3.97 -3.85
N VAL A 186 11.05 -2.90 -4.13
CA VAL A 186 11.53 -1.71 -4.84
C VAL A 186 12.18 -0.71 -3.88
N HIS A 187 11.51 -0.41 -2.77
CA HIS A 187 11.91 0.64 -1.83
C HIS A 187 12.64 0.09 -0.60
N ARG A 188 12.58 -1.23 -0.37
CA ARG A 188 13.05 -1.87 0.88
C ARG A 188 12.46 -1.17 2.09
N LEU A 189 11.17 -0.84 1.98
CA LEU A 189 10.44 -0.06 2.98
C LEU A 189 9.13 -0.76 3.32
N TYR A 190 8.87 -0.90 4.62
CA TYR A 190 7.58 -1.31 5.14
C TYR A 190 6.97 -0.19 5.98
N ILE A 191 5.81 0.33 5.57
CA ILE A 191 5.07 1.30 6.38
C ILE A 191 4.11 0.51 7.26
N CYS A 192 4.35 0.51 8.58
CA CYS A 192 3.46 -0.14 9.53
C CYS A 192 2.07 0.46 9.43
N ARG A 193 1.04 -0.41 9.45
CA ARG A 193 -0.34 0.07 9.38
C ARG A 193 -0.67 0.85 10.65
N ILE A 194 -1.17 2.07 10.47
CA ILE A 194 -1.69 2.87 11.56
C ILE A 194 -2.91 2.15 12.15
N GLN A 195 -2.92 1.96 13.46
CA GLN A 195 -4.02 1.40 14.22
C GLN A 195 -4.50 2.44 15.23
N ILE A 196 -5.76 2.34 15.67
CA ILE A 196 -6.22 3.09 16.85
C ILE A 196 -5.64 2.37 18.06
N GLU A 197 -4.56 2.92 18.61
CA GLU A 197 -3.81 2.35 19.73
C GLU A 197 -3.56 3.41 20.80
N ASN A 198 -3.29 2.97 22.03
CA ASN A 198 -2.85 3.86 23.10
C ASN A 198 -1.35 4.19 22.88
N ASP A 199 -1.04 5.48 22.77
CA ASP A 199 0.30 6.00 22.53
C ASP A 199 1.25 5.88 23.73
N ASP A 200 0.70 5.68 24.93
CA ASP A 200 1.45 5.33 26.16
C ASP A 200 2.21 4.00 26.04
N TYR A 201 1.80 3.13 25.12
CA TYR A 201 2.40 1.81 24.90
C TYR A 201 3.19 1.75 23.58
N PRO A 202 4.12 0.79 23.43
CA PRO A 202 4.76 0.53 22.14
C PRO A 202 3.73 0.26 21.04
N SER A 203 4.11 0.54 19.78
CA SER A 203 3.21 0.29 18.66
C SER A 203 2.84 -1.18 18.55
N SER A 204 1.54 -1.46 18.38
CA SER A 204 0.98 -2.80 18.14
C SER A 204 1.59 -3.49 16.91
N SER A 205 2.16 -2.71 16.00
CA SER A 205 2.85 -3.22 14.82
C SER A 205 4.14 -3.99 15.15
N VAL A 206 4.75 -3.77 16.32
CA VAL A 206 5.98 -4.46 16.76
C VAL A 206 5.81 -5.98 16.71
N THR A 207 4.67 -6.50 17.19
CA THR A 207 4.37 -7.94 17.18
C THR A 207 4.37 -8.55 15.77
N SER A 208 4.08 -7.74 14.73
CA SER A 208 4.07 -8.23 13.35
C SER A 208 5.46 -8.30 12.70
N LEU A 209 6.47 -7.61 13.24
CA LEU A 209 7.76 -7.40 12.57
C LEU A 209 8.48 -8.71 12.22
N LYS A 210 8.42 -9.72 13.09
CA LYS A 210 9.02 -11.05 12.81
C LYS A 210 8.32 -11.77 11.64
N ILE A 211 7.02 -11.59 11.46
CA ILE A 211 6.33 -12.11 10.26
C ILE A 211 6.79 -11.32 9.03
N VAL A 212 6.87 -9.99 9.14
CA VAL A 212 7.29 -9.13 8.03
C VAL A 212 8.74 -9.43 7.61
N SER A 213 9.65 -9.73 8.55
CA SER A 213 11.04 -10.10 8.23
C SER A 213 11.15 -11.44 7.50
N VAL A 214 10.29 -12.42 7.80
CA VAL A 214 10.18 -13.67 7.03
C VAL A 214 9.62 -13.41 5.63
N ILE A 215 8.57 -12.58 5.51
CA ILE A 215 8.03 -12.16 4.21
C ILE A 215 9.12 -11.50 3.38
N PHE A 216 9.87 -10.57 3.97
CA PHE A 216 10.99 -9.92 3.31
C PHE A 216 12.08 -10.92 2.91
N GLY A 217 12.34 -11.95 3.72
CA GLY A 217 13.23 -13.07 3.37
C GLY A 217 12.87 -13.77 2.06
N PHE A 218 11.59 -14.03 1.81
CA PHE A 218 11.15 -14.57 0.53
C PHE A 218 11.36 -13.58 -0.63
N LEU A 219 10.96 -12.33 -0.41
CA LEU A 219 10.95 -11.29 -1.45
C LEU A 219 12.36 -10.80 -1.81
N LYS A 220 13.31 -10.87 -0.88
CA LYS A 220 14.73 -10.50 -1.07
C LYS A 220 15.34 -11.18 -2.29
N SER A 221 14.91 -12.42 -2.60
CA SER A 221 15.42 -13.15 -3.75
C SER A 221 15.15 -12.49 -5.11
N ALA A 222 14.21 -11.54 -5.19
CA ALA A 222 13.97 -10.73 -6.38
C ALA A 222 14.94 -9.55 -6.50
N ILE A 223 15.54 -9.12 -5.39
CA ILE A 223 16.38 -7.93 -5.30
C ILE A 223 17.81 -8.26 -5.74
N LYS A 224 18.39 -7.45 -6.62
CA LYS A 224 19.79 -7.61 -7.05
C LYS A 224 20.74 -7.10 -5.95
N GLY A 225 21.70 -7.93 -5.53
CA GLY A 225 22.73 -7.58 -4.56
C GLY A 225 22.52 -8.19 -3.16
N GLU A 226 23.53 -8.05 -2.30
CA GLU A 226 23.43 -8.51 -0.90
C GLU A 226 22.61 -7.53 -0.06
N VAL A 227 21.31 -7.82 0.10
CA VAL A 227 20.42 -7.02 0.96
C VAL A 227 20.21 -7.71 2.29
N ARG A 228 20.66 -7.12 3.40
CA ARG A 228 20.50 -7.73 4.74
C ARG A 228 19.38 -7.10 5.58
N TYR A 229 18.98 -5.88 5.23
CA TYR A 229 18.02 -5.10 6.01
C TYR A 229 16.99 -4.43 5.11
N MET A 230 15.83 -4.15 5.69
CA MET A 230 14.83 -3.23 5.16
C MET A 230 14.57 -2.13 6.16
N ARG A 231 14.11 -0.98 5.69
CA ARG A 231 13.60 0.09 6.54
C ARG A 231 12.13 -0.16 6.85
N TYR A 232 11.67 0.25 8.02
CA TYR A 232 10.25 0.31 8.32
C TYR A 232 9.90 1.58 9.08
N VAL A 233 8.71 2.09 8.81
CA VAL A 233 8.15 3.28 9.46
C VAL A 233 7.23 2.82 10.57
N ILE A 234 7.49 3.25 11.80
CA ILE A 234 6.69 2.87 12.97
C ILE A 234 6.48 4.06 13.89
N ARG A 235 5.39 4.02 14.67
CA ARG A 235 5.19 4.95 15.77
C ARG A 235 6.09 4.59 16.93
N ASP A 236 6.74 5.60 17.49
CA ASP A 236 7.47 5.54 18.74
C ASP A 236 6.98 6.68 19.64
N GLN A 237 6.15 6.33 20.62
CA GLN A 237 5.41 7.30 21.44
C GLN A 237 4.62 8.28 20.57
N ASN A 238 4.96 9.57 20.61
CA ASN A 238 4.29 10.65 19.87
C ASN A 238 5.00 11.02 18.58
N ARG A 239 5.94 10.19 18.09
CA ARG A 239 6.72 10.45 16.88
C ARG A 239 6.64 9.29 15.91
N ILE A 240 6.83 9.61 14.64
CA ILE A 240 7.02 8.61 13.58
C ILE A 240 8.52 8.48 13.36
N VAL A 241 9.03 7.25 13.41
CA VAL A 241 10.46 6.97 13.24
C VAL A 241 10.68 5.93 12.16
N ILE A 242 11.84 6.01 11.50
CA ILE A 242 12.32 5.00 10.57
C ILE A 242 13.34 4.12 11.32
N ARG A 243 13.12 2.81 11.28
CA ARG A 243 14.01 1.81 11.88
C ARG A 243 14.42 0.78 10.85
N GLU A 244 15.47 0.03 11.14
CA GLU A 244 15.93 -1.07 10.29
C GLU A 244 15.49 -2.41 10.86
N LEU A 245 15.06 -3.31 9.98
CA LEU A 245 14.72 -4.68 10.32
C LEU A 245 15.61 -5.63 9.52
N GLN A 246 16.27 -6.53 10.24
CA GLN A 246 17.09 -7.56 9.64
C GLN A 246 16.22 -8.61 8.95
N CYS A 247 16.65 -9.01 7.76
CA CYS A 247 16.05 -10.10 7.01
C CYS A 247 16.26 -11.43 7.74
N ILE A 248 15.19 -12.22 7.90
CA ILE A 248 15.30 -13.62 8.32
C ILE A 248 15.55 -14.46 7.08
N GLU A 249 16.70 -15.16 7.05
CA GLU A 249 17.06 -16.05 5.93
C GLU A 249 16.87 -17.53 6.26
N THR A 250 16.76 -17.85 7.55
CA THR A 250 16.61 -19.20 8.05
C THR A 250 15.48 -19.26 9.06
N VAL A 251 14.68 -20.31 8.96
CA VAL A 251 13.61 -20.62 9.91
C VAL A 251 13.87 -22.04 10.40
N ASN A 252 14.11 -22.19 11.71
CA ASN A 252 14.46 -23.46 12.38
C ASN A 252 15.52 -24.29 11.61
N CYS A 253 16.65 -23.65 11.28
CA CYS A 253 17.79 -24.22 10.51
C CYS A 253 17.55 -24.49 9.01
N CYS A 254 16.34 -24.31 8.50
CA CYS A 254 16.06 -24.39 7.06
C CYS A 254 16.22 -23.02 6.39
N LYS A 255 17.03 -22.95 5.33
CA LYS A 255 17.14 -21.74 4.51
C LYS A 255 15.81 -21.48 3.80
N LEU A 256 15.32 -20.25 3.86
CA LEU A 256 14.12 -19.86 3.14
C LEU A 256 14.31 -20.07 1.63
N PRO A 257 13.35 -20.69 0.94
CA PRO A 257 13.42 -20.85 -0.51
C PRO A 257 13.33 -19.49 -1.20
N SER A 258 13.97 -19.36 -2.36
CA SER A 258 13.73 -18.21 -3.23
C SER A 258 12.26 -18.17 -3.70
N LEU A 259 11.76 -16.99 -4.00
CA LEU A 259 10.39 -16.80 -4.48
C LEU A 259 10.09 -17.67 -5.70
N THR A 260 11.04 -17.80 -6.63
CA THR A 260 10.94 -18.68 -7.81
C THR A 260 10.75 -20.16 -7.45
N ASN A 261 11.40 -20.63 -6.38
CA ASN A 261 11.36 -22.03 -5.98
C ASN A 261 10.31 -22.32 -4.90
N LEU A 262 9.68 -21.30 -4.31
CA LEU A 262 8.66 -21.43 -3.28
C LEU A 262 7.50 -22.34 -3.71
N ARG A 263 7.08 -22.27 -4.99
CA ARG A 263 6.02 -23.14 -5.55
C ARG A 263 6.50 -24.52 -6.00
N LYS A 264 7.81 -24.78 -5.98
CA LYS A 264 8.39 -26.08 -6.36
C LYS A 264 8.65 -26.98 -5.16
N ILE A 265 8.84 -26.41 -3.97
CA ILE A 265 9.07 -27.19 -2.75
C ILE A 265 7.79 -27.91 -2.27
N PRO A 266 7.88 -29.05 -1.59
CA PRO A 266 6.72 -29.80 -1.09
C PRO A 266 5.82 -28.97 -0.16
N LEU A 267 4.51 -29.28 -0.14
CA LEU A 267 3.54 -28.61 0.73
C LEU A 267 3.84 -28.80 2.23
N SER A 268 4.45 -29.93 2.60
CA SER A 268 4.90 -30.18 3.97
C SER A 268 5.92 -29.14 4.42
N LEU A 269 6.95 -28.88 3.61
CA LEU A 269 8.00 -27.89 3.93
C LEU A 269 7.45 -26.46 3.96
N ARG A 270 6.52 -26.11 3.05
CA ARG A 270 5.86 -24.79 3.10
C ARG A 270 5.05 -24.60 4.39
N ARG A 271 4.39 -25.66 4.85
CA ARG A 271 3.63 -25.67 6.09
C ARG A 271 4.54 -25.54 7.30
N GLU A 272 5.68 -26.23 7.28
CA GLU A 272 6.69 -26.12 8.32
C GLU A 272 7.20 -24.68 8.47
N ILE A 273 7.57 -24.02 7.36
CA ILE A 273 8.00 -22.61 7.41
C ILE A 273 6.91 -21.71 8.03
N LEU A 274 5.64 -21.91 7.66
CA LEU A 274 4.51 -21.16 8.23
C LEU A 274 4.35 -21.45 9.73
N ASN A 275 4.38 -22.72 10.11
CA ASN A 275 4.23 -23.16 11.49
C ASN A 275 5.35 -22.58 12.35
N GLU A 276 6.60 -22.67 11.93
CA GLU A 276 7.77 -22.14 12.63
C GLU A 276 7.72 -20.61 12.74
N THR A 277 7.31 -19.92 11.67
CA THR A 277 7.13 -18.45 11.69
C THR A 277 6.12 -18.04 12.77
N LEU A 278 5.02 -18.79 12.89
CA LEU A 278 3.99 -18.57 13.91
C LEU A 278 4.34 -19.22 15.26
N GLY A 279 5.40 -20.05 15.31
CA GLY A 279 5.75 -20.95 16.42
C GLY A 279 4.59 -21.86 16.85
N ILE A 280 3.96 -22.50 15.87
CA ILE A 280 2.96 -23.55 16.00
C ILE A 280 3.68 -24.90 16.11
N ASN A 281 3.42 -25.61 17.21
CA ASN A 281 3.96 -26.93 17.48
C ASN A 281 2.84 -27.98 17.43
N ASP A 282 3.19 -29.21 17.10
CA ASP A 282 2.23 -30.33 17.04
C ASP A 282 1.52 -30.61 18.38
N ALA A 283 2.13 -30.22 19.49
CA ALA A 283 1.57 -30.32 20.84
C ALA A 283 0.43 -29.31 21.14
N ASP A 284 0.16 -28.36 20.24
CA ASP A 284 -0.78 -27.26 20.49
C ASP A 284 -2.25 -27.61 20.29
N GLY A 285 -2.59 -28.87 19.99
CA GLY A 285 -3.97 -29.29 19.70
C GLY A 285 -4.57 -28.66 18.44
N ILE A 286 -3.80 -27.88 17.66
CA ILE A 286 -4.28 -27.20 16.44
C ILE A 286 -4.83 -28.19 15.41
N LYS A 287 -4.37 -29.46 15.44
CA LYS A 287 -4.89 -30.52 14.56
C LYS A 287 -6.33 -30.91 14.89
N GLU A 288 -6.79 -30.70 16.12
CA GLU A 288 -8.16 -30.97 16.57
C GLU A 288 -9.16 -29.92 16.06
N LEU A 289 -8.66 -28.74 15.68
CA LEU A 289 -9.49 -27.67 15.14
C LEU A 289 -9.89 -27.93 13.68
N PRO A 290 -11.06 -27.40 13.24
CA PRO A 290 -11.45 -27.38 11.84
C PRO A 290 -10.34 -26.80 10.95
N PRO A 291 -10.05 -27.39 9.77
CA PRO A 291 -8.96 -26.95 8.89
C PRO A 291 -8.94 -25.45 8.61
N GLU A 292 -10.11 -24.85 8.39
CA GLU A 292 -10.33 -23.43 8.13
C GLU A 292 -9.95 -22.52 9.32
N TRP A 293 -9.92 -23.04 10.54
CA TRP A 293 -9.63 -22.28 11.76
C TRP A 293 -8.17 -22.34 12.18
N ARG A 294 -7.42 -23.33 11.68
CA ARG A 294 -6.05 -23.60 12.15
C ARG A 294 -5.12 -22.40 11.99
N LEU A 295 -5.21 -21.68 10.87
CA LEU A 295 -4.39 -20.48 10.64
C LEU A 295 -4.76 -19.35 11.61
N TYR A 296 -6.06 -19.11 11.83
CA TYR A 296 -6.53 -18.07 12.76
C TYR A 296 -6.04 -18.34 14.18
N PHE A 297 -6.19 -19.57 14.67
CA PHE A 297 -5.69 -19.94 15.99
C PHE A 297 -4.17 -19.89 16.08
N GLY A 298 -3.47 -20.27 15.01
CA GLY A 298 -2.03 -20.07 14.88
C GLY A 298 -1.62 -18.60 15.07
N CYS A 299 -2.31 -17.68 14.39
CA CYS A 299 -2.10 -16.24 14.52
C CYS A 299 -2.44 -15.71 15.92
N ILE A 300 -3.54 -16.16 16.53
CA ILE A 300 -3.93 -15.77 17.90
C ILE A 300 -2.85 -16.23 18.88
N LYS A 301 -2.36 -17.48 18.76
CA LYS A 301 -1.30 -18.00 19.62
C LYS A 301 -0.01 -17.20 19.46
N TYR A 302 0.40 -16.96 18.21
CA TYR A 302 1.57 -16.12 17.90
C TYR A 302 1.42 -14.74 18.55
N TRP A 303 0.26 -14.10 18.37
CA TRP A 303 -0.03 -12.79 18.95
C TRP A 303 0.11 -12.79 20.47
N ILE A 304 -0.48 -13.77 21.16
CA ILE A 304 -0.41 -13.89 22.63
C ILE A 304 1.04 -14.05 23.11
N ARG A 305 1.87 -14.81 22.38
CA ARG A 305 3.26 -15.08 22.78
C ARG A 305 4.18 -13.88 22.55
N GLU A 306 4.00 -13.19 21.43
CA GLU A 306 4.92 -12.16 20.93
C GLU A 306 4.42 -10.73 21.25
N GLN A 307 3.47 -10.60 22.16
CA GLN A 307 2.96 -9.31 22.62
C GLN A 307 3.92 -8.67 23.65
N GLU A 308 4.28 -7.41 23.42
CA GLU A 308 5.06 -6.60 24.35
C GLU A 308 4.32 -5.29 24.66
N PRO A 309 4.02 -4.98 25.94
CA PRO A 309 4.19 -5.81 27.13
C PRO A 309 3.25 -7.04 27.10
N PHE A 310 3.61 -8.09 27.86
CA PHE A 310 2.79 -9.30 27.99
C PHE A 310 1.50 -9.00 28.76
N VAL A 311 0.51 -8.44 28.06
CA VAL A 311 -0.79 -8.07 28.60
C VAL A 311 -1.84 -8.92 27.93
N PHE A 312 -2.08 -10.10 28.51
CA PHE A 312 -3.04 -11.06 28.00
C PHE A 312 -4.43 -10.81 28.57
N HIS A 313 -5.35 -10.30 27.74
CA HIS A 313 -6.76 -10.19 28.08
C HIS A 313 -7.56 -11.34 27.47
N LYS A 314 -8.02 -12.27 28.31
CA LYS A 314 -8.89 -13.40 27.91
C LYS A 314 -10.12 -12.95 27.10
N SER A 315 -10.66 -11.78 27.44
CA SER A 315 -11.79 -11.15 26.73
C SER A 315 -11.51 -10.95 25.25
N ASN A 316 -10.28 -10.60 24.85
CA ASN A 316 -9.95 -10.39 23.44
C ASN A 316 -9.99 -11.71 22.65
N VAL A 317 -9.48 -12.79 23.23
CA VAL A 317 -9.56 -14.13 22.63
C VAL A 317 -11.01 -14.57 22.55
N TYR A 318 -11.80 -14.38 23.61
CA TYR A 318 -13.22 -14.71 23.59
C TYR A 318 -13.97 -13.91 22.52
N ALA A 319 -13.69 -12.62 22.36
CA ALA A 319 -14.29 -11.80 21.31
C ALA A 319 -13.98 -12.34 19.91
N ILE A 320 -12.73 -12.73 19.65
CA ILE A 320 -12.32 -13.32 18.38
C ILE A 320 -13.03 -14.66 18.15
N CYS A 321 -13.01 -15.56 19.14
CA CYS A 321 -13.67 -16.87 19.05
C CYS A 321 -15.19 -16.74 18.83
N ILE A 322 -15.84 -15.84 19.57
CA ILE A 322 -17.27 -15.54 19.41
C ILE A 322 -17.53 -15.02 18.00
N GLY A 323 -16.69 -14.10 17.48
CA GLY A 323 -16.78 -13.61 16.11
C GLY A 323 -16.66 -14.72 15.06
N MET A 324 -15.73 -15.66 15.25
CA MET A 324 -15.56 -16.84 14.38
C MET A 324 -16.80 -17.75 14.41
N ILE A 325 -17.40 -17.96 15.59
CA ILE A 325 -18.64 -18.73 15.74
C ILE A 325 -19.82 -18.01 15.06
N PHE A 326 -19.95 -16.70 15.24
CA PHE A 326 -20.99 -15.91 14.57
C PHE A 326 -20.90 -16.02 13.06
N HIS A 327 -19.69 -16.01 12.49
CA HIS A 327 -19.50 -16.20 11.06
C HIS A 327 -20.07 -17.54 10.58
N ILE A 328 -19.85 -18.63 11.33
CA ILE A 328 -20.46 -19.93 11.02
C ILE A 328 -21.98 -19.83 11.08
N ILE A 329 -22.54 -19.27 12.15
CA ILE A 329 -23.99 -19.13 12.32
C ILE A 329 -24.57 -18.34 11.15
N ASP A 330 -24.00 -17.18 10.83
CA ASP A 330 -24.44 -16.31 9.75
C ASP A 330 -24.41 -16.99 8.39
N SER A 331 -23.35 -17.79 8.12
CA SER A 331 -23.24 -18.54 6.87
C SER A 331 -24.36 -19.56 6.68
N LYS A 332 -24.94 -20.06 7.78
CA LYS A 332 -25.99 -21.09 7.78
C LYS A 332 -27.40 -20.50 7.79
N ILE A 333 -27.63 -19.44 8.56
CA ILE A 333 -29.00 -18.90 8.75
C ILE A 333 -29.22 -17.56 8.06
N GLY A 334 -28.15 -16.80 7.79
CA GLY A 334 -28.16 -15.41 7.34
C GLY A 334 -27.84 -14.42 8.46
N LEU A 335 -27.61 -13.15 8.10
CA LEU A 335 -27.22 -12.10 9.05
C LEU A 335 -28.45 -11.54 9.78
N TYR A 336 -28.65 -11.95 11.03
CA TYR A 336 -29.68 -11.42 11.91
C TYR A 336 -29.04 -10.90 13.20
N ARG A 337 -29.20 -9.60 13.48
CA ARG A 337 -28.66 -8.94 14.67
C ARG A 337 -29.72 -8.36 15.60
N ARG A 338 -30.99 -8.46 15.19
CA ARG A 338 -32.14 -8.03 15.97
C ARG A 338 -33.15 -9.17 16.08
N THR A 339 -33.69 -9.37 17.27
CA THR A 339 -34.61 -10.46 17.59
C THR A 339 -35.87 -10.39 16.74
N ASP A 340 -36.45 -9.19 16.57
CA ASP A 340 -37.63 -8.93 15.74
C ASP A 340 -37.46 -9.41 14.29
N THR A 341 -36.28 -9.17 13.72
CA THR A 341 -35.95 -9.51 12.33
C THR A 341 -35.75 -11.01 12.18
N LEU A 342 -35.12 -11.65 13.17
CA LEU A 342 -34.95 -13.10 13.20
C LEU A 342 -36.30 -13.80 13.34
N GLU A 343 -37.16 -13.35 14.26
CA GLU A 343 -38.50 -13.90 14.46
C GLU A 343 -39.38 -13.72 13.23
N LYS A 344 -39.37 -12.53 12.62
CA LYS A 344 -40.15 -12.28 11.40
C LYS A 344 -39.74 -13.19 10.24
N ARG A 345 -38.45 -13.49 10.08
CA ARG A 345 -37.95 -14.29 8.94
C ARG A 345 -37.83 -15.78 9.21
N LYS A 346 -37.61 -16.18 10.46
CA LYS A 346 -37.31 -17.58 10.86
C LYS A 346 -38.22 -18.10 11.97
N GLY A 347 -39.19 -17.32 12.45
CA GLY A 347 -40.06 -17.68 13.58
C GLY A 347 -40.77 -19.03 13.43
N GLN A 348 -41.34 -19.31 12.26
CA GLN A 348 -41.98 -20.61 11.99
C GLN A 348 -41.01 -21.79 12.11
N VAL A 349 -39.79 -21.63 11.60
CA VAL A 349 -38.74 -22.66 11.69
C VAL A 349 -38.27 -22.84 13.14
N ILE A 350 -38.11 -21.73 13.88
CA ILE A 350 -37.74 -21.75 15.29
C ILE A 350 -38.80 -22.50 16.11
N GLU A 351 -40.09 -22.23 15.87
CA GLU A 351 -41.18 -22.85 16.61
C GLU A 351 -41.30 -24.35 16.30
N ALA A 352 -41.14 -24.75 15.03
CA ALA A 352 -41.06 -26.16 14.64
C ALA A 352 -39.90 -26.90 15.34
N ILE A 353 -38.72 -26.26 15.45
CA ILE A 353 -37.57 -26.85 16.16
C ILE A 353 -37.86 -26.98 17.66
N LYS A 354 -38.48 -25.98 18.29
CA LYS A 354 -38.87 -26.04 19.71
C LYS A 354 -39.83 -27.19 19.97
N GLN A 355 -40.86 -27.34 19.15
CA GLN A 355 -41.83 -28.42 19.27
C GLN A 355 -41.17 -29.80 19.12
N LYS A 356 -40.28 -29.96 18.14
CA LYS A 356 -39.52 -31.20 17.97
C LYS A 356 -38.65 -31.54 19.19
N ARG A 357 -37.92 -30.56 19.73
CA ARG A 357 -37.08 -30.76 20.93
C ARG A 357 -37.89 -31.07 22.19
N ALA A 358 -39.06 -30.46 22.33
CA ALA A 358 -39.97 -30.75 23.45
C ALA A 358 -40.49 -32.20 23.39
N ASN A 359 -40.71 -32.72 22.17
CA ASN A 359 -41.15 -34.10 21.97
C ASN A 359 -40.01 -35.13 22.15
N ASP A 360 -38.76 -34.74 21.87
CA ASP A 360 -37.57 -35.61 22.00
C ASP A 360 -36.95 -35.61 23.42
N TYR A 361 -37.48 -34.81 24.37
CA TYR A 361 -36.98 -34.74 25.74
C TYR A 361 -37.58 -35.85 26.63
N GLN A 362 -36.86 -36.97 26.78
CA GLN A 362 -37.13 -38.01 27.78
C GLN A 362 -36.16 -37.82 28.95
N PRO A 363 -36.57 -37.23 30.09
CA PRO A 363 -35.70 -37.12 31.24
C PRO A 363 -35.56 -38.50 31.89
N TYR A 364 -34.46 -39.20 31.61
CA TYR A 364 -34.05 -40.36 32.41
C TYR A 364 -33.53 -39.88 33.76
N TYR A 365 -34.44 -39.64 34.71
CA TYR A 365 -34.12 -39.69 36.12
C TYR A 365 -34.47 -41.09 36.64
N THR A 366 -33.49 -41.98 36.67
CA THR A 366 -33.53 -43.12 37.60
C THR A 366 -33.28 -42.56 38.99
N THR A 367 -34.34 -42.41 39.77
CA THR A 367 -34.26 -42.30 41.23
C THR A 367 -33.70 -43.60 41.79
N ASN A 368 -32.45 -43.55 42.27
CA ASN A 368 -31.93 -44.53 43.23
C ASN A 368 -32.07 -43.95 44.64
#